data_AF-A0A819Z873-F1
#
_entry.id   AF-A0A819Z873-F1
#
_cell.length_a   1.000
_cell.length_b   1.000
_cell.length_c   1.000
_cell.angle_alpha   90.00
_cell.angle_beta   90.00
_cell.angle_gamma   90.00
#
_symmetry.space_group_name_H-M   'P 1'
#
loop_
_entity.id
_entity.type
_entity.pdbx_description
1 polymer ?
#
loop_
_entity_poly.entity_id
_entity_poly.type
_entity_poly.pdbx_seq_one_letter_code
_entity_poly.pdbx_strand_id
1 'polypeptide(L)'
;MSIIPASDAPIQNFEQIDQSFMYTQLLKDIVFEFRYDEQLLKVLIAFCRTQYTGNSHELNTIDKFEQEYELHSPVWWYTYAGFLYPMLNRALRAQELDTILMMGFFIRALHVQIEQLHAEQSNDRHVQVFTVYRGQRMSNTEFEKIKKSQGGLLSFNNFLSTSIDRDVSFLFAESNGMNPDLTGILFKIIIDSSISSTPFALLNNVSHYNDSEKEILFLMHTVFRIGEIKRLNNSDQVWQIDLTLMSDKDQQLSALTQLIRDETRELPGIHRL
;
A
#
# COMPACT_ATOMS: atom_id res chain seq x y z
N MET A 1 -3.97 8.34 1.20
CA MET A 1 -4.80 7.47 0.33
C MET A 1 -5.35 8.32 -0.79
N SER A 2 -5.83 7.70 -1.86
CA SER A 2 -6.54 8.37 -2.93
C SER A 2 -7.99 7.91 -2.99
N ILE A 3 -8.90 8.84 -3.28
CA ILE A 3 -10.34 8.60 -3.24
C ILE A 3 -10.96 9.12 -4.52
N ILE A 4 -11.70 8.27 -5.20
CA ILE A 4 -12.52 8.64 -6.36
C ILE A 4 -13.99 8.54 -5.92
N PRO A 5 -14.76 9.63 -5.95
CA PRO A 5 -16.17 9.60 -5.54
C PRO A 5 -17.00 8.58 -6.34
N ALA A 6 -18.12 8.15 -5.74
CA ALA A 6 -19.14 7.44 -6.49
C ALA A 6 -19.69 8.36 -7.60
N SER A 7 -19.84 7.83 -8.81
CA SER A 7 -20.45 8.56 -9.92
C SER A 7 -21.23 7.58 -10.79
N ASP A 8 -22.48 7.93 -11.10
CA ASP A 8 -23.32 7.21 -12.06
C ASP A 8 -22.93 7.54 -13.51
N ALA A 9 -22.22 8.66 -13.72
CA ALA A 9 -21.67 9.06 -15.00
C ALA A 9 -20.20 8.60 -15.13
N PRO A 10 -19.75 8.15 -16.31
CA PRO A 10 -18.34 7.89 -16.56
C PRO A 10 -17.51 9.14 -16.27
N ILE A 11 -16.31 8.97 -15.69
CA ILE A 11 -15.34 10.06 -15.57
C ILE A 11 -14.94 10.45 -16.99
N GLN A 12 -15.30 11.66 -17.40
CA GLN A 12 -15.10 12.14 -18.77
C GLN A 12 -13.89 13.08 -18.90
N ASN A 13 -13.31 13.54 -17.80
CA ASN A 13 -12.19 14.48 -17.83
C ASN A 13 -11.18 14.22 -16.69
N PHE A 14 -9.90 14.38 -17.01
CA PHE A 14 -8.74 14.25 -16.14
C PHE A 14 -8.79 15.17 -14.91
N GLU A 15 -9.41 16.35 -15.03
CA GLU A 15 -9.59 17.31 -13.93
C GLU A 15 -10.42 16.76 -12.76
N GLN A 16 -11.19 15.68 -12.98
CA GLN A 16 -12.02 15.04 -11.97
C GLN A 16 -11.30 13.91 -11.22
N ILE A 17 -10.08 13.56 -11.63
CA ILE A 17 -9.29 12.49 -11.02
C ILE A 17 -8.46 13.06 -9.89
N ASP A 18 -8.46 12.37 -8.75
CA ASP A 18 -7.54 12.68 -7.65
C ASP A 18 -6.09 12.59 -8.15
N GLN A 19 -5.33 13.69 -8.02
CA GLN A 19 -3.96 13.76 -8.54
C GLN A 19 -3.06 12.67 -7.98
N SER A 20 -3.29 12.30 -6.71
CA SER A 20 -2.52 11.27 -6.05
C SER A 20 -2.83 9.87 -6.60
N PHE A 21 -4.07 9.65 -7.07
CA PHE A 21 -4.46 8.43 -7.77
C PHE A 21 -3.67 8.28 -9.08
N MET A 22 -3.62 9.35 -9.89
CA MET A 22 -2.88 9.33 -11.17
C MET A 22 -1.39 9.10 -10.93
N TYR A 23 -0.80 9.85 -10.00
CA TYR A 23 0.62 9.71 -9.66
C TYR A 23 0.97 8.28 -9.26
N THR A 24 0.18 7.65 -8.39
CA THR A 24 0.48 6.30 -7.90
C THR A 24 0.22 5.22 -8.94
N GLN A 25 -0.77 5.42 -9.83
CA GLN A 25 -0.99 4.56 -10.98
C GLN A 25 0.20 4.61 -11.96
N LEU A 26 0.72 5.80 -12.25
CA LEU A 26 1.88 5.96 -13.14
C LEU A 26 3.16 5.44 -12.49
N LEU A 27 3.34 5.69 -11.18
CA LEU A 27 4.46 5.15 -10.43
C LEU A 27 4.47 3.61 -10.49
N LYS A 28 3.30 2.96 -10.39
CA LYS A 28 3.18 1.50 -10.53
C LYS A 28 3.68 1.00 -11.87
N ASP A 29 3.41 1.72 -12.96
CA ASP A 29 3.88 1.34 -14.29
C ASP A 29 5.41 1.54 -14.43
N ILE A 30 5.96 2.61 -13.82
CA ILE A 30 7.40 2.94 -13.86
C ILE A 30 8.22 2.04 -12.94
N VAL A 31 7.62 1.49 -11.87
CA VAL A 31 8.30 0.57 -10.94
C VAL A 31 8.98 -0.58 -11.69
N PHE A 32 8.40 -1.06 -12.80
CA PHE A 32 8.97 -2.13 -13.60
C PHE A 32 10.20 -1.75 -14.41
N GLU A 33 10.46 -0.45 -14.61
CA GLU A 33 11.61 0.05 -15.35
C GLU A 33 12.89 0.08 -14.51
N PHE A 34 12.79 0.14 -13.18
CA PHE A 34 13.95 0.12 -12.30
C PHE A 34 14.68 -1.23 -12.42
N ARG A 35 15.98 -1.22 -12.72
CA ARG A 35 16.78 -2.43 -12.74
C ARG A 35 17.65 -2.48 -11.51
N TYR A 36 17.80 -3.67 -10.93
CA TYR A 36 18.76 -3.86 -9.85
C TYR A 36 20.18 -3.65 -10.39
N ASP A 37 20.98 -2.92 -9.62
CA ASP A 37 22.39 -2.68 -9.83
C ASP A 37 23.04 -2.55 -8.44
N GLU A 38 24.13 -3.26 -8.19
CA GLU A 38 24.88 -3.16 -6.93
C GLU A 38 25.30 -1.71 -6.61
N GLN A 39 25.52 -0.88 -7.64
CA GLN A 39 25.80 0.53 -7.45
C GLN A 39 24.60 1.27 -6.85
N LEU A 40 23.37 0.92 -7.26
CA LEU A 40 22.15 1.52 -6.70
C LEU A 40 21.97 1.14 -5.23
N LEU A 41 22.32 -0.08 -4.84
CA LEU A 41 22.32 -0.46 -3.42
C LEU A 41 23.27 0.43 -2.62
N LYS A 42 24.51 0.61 -3.07
CA LYS A 42 25.49 1.49 -2.39
C LYS A 42 25.02 2.94 -2.29
N VAL A 43 24.41 3.46 -3.35
CA VAL A 43 23.84 4.82 -3.35
C VAL A 43 22.68 4.92 -2.35
N LEU A 44 21.79 3.93 -2.31
CA LEU A 44 20.70 3.87 -1.33
C LEU A 44 21.24 3.83 0.10
N ILE A 45 22.25 3.01 0.39
CA ILE A 45 22.88 2.95 1.72
C ILE A 45 23.42 4.32 2.13
N ALA A 46 24.16 5.00 1.26
CA ALA A 46 24.70 6.32 1.53
C ALA A 46 23.59 7.36 1.78
N PHE A 47 22.53 7.31 0.99
CA PHE A 47 21.33 8.13 1.19
C PHE A 47 20.68 7.87 2.56
N CYS A 48 20.44 6.60 2.91
CA CYS A 48 19.85 6.22 4.19
C CYS A 48 20.72 6.65 5.38
N ARG A 49 22.04 6.46 5.32
CA ARG A 49 22.97 6.92 6.36
C ARG A 49 22.86 8.43 6.59
N THR A 50 22.70 9.21 5.52
CA THR A 50 22.50 10.66 5.60
C THR A 50 21.18 11.00 6.29
N GLN A 51 20.08 10.35 5.89
CA GLN A 51 18.74 10.58 6.46
C GLN A 51 18.64 10.22 7.95
N TYR A 52 19.40 9.23 8.41
CA TYR A 52 19.40 8.74 9.80
C TYR A 52 20.64 9.17 10.59
N THR A 53 21.31 10.26 10.17
CA THR A 53 22.46 10.82 10.90
C THR A 53 22.10 11.07 12.37
N GLY A 54 22.91 10.55 13.28
CA GLY A 54 22.70 10.69 14.73
C GLY A 54 21.76 9.65 15.35
N ASN A 55 21.12 8.78 14.55
CA ASN A 55 20.33 7.66 15.06
C ASN A 55 21.16 6.37 14.99
N SER A 56 21.91 6.07 16.05
CA SER A 56 22.80 4.91 16.10
C SER A 56 22.08 3.57 15.91
N HIS A 57 20.83 3.46 16.36
CA HIS A 57 20.03 2.25 16.17
C HIS A 57 19.74 2.00 14.69
N GLU A 58 19.26 3.02 13.97
CA GLU A 58 18.97 2.88 12.55
C GLU A 58 20.23 2.73 11.70
N LEU A 59 21.33 3.40 12.08
CA LEU A 59 22.62 3.22 11.41
C LEU A 59 23.13 1.77 11.51
N ASN A 60 22.99 1.13 12.67
CA ASN A 60 23.33 -0.29 12.81
C ASN A 60 22.42 -1.18 11.95
N THR A 61 21.14 -0.85 11.84
CA THR A 61 20.22 -1.58 10.95
C THR A 61 20.57 -1.39 9.47
N ILE A 62 21.02 -0.19 9.08
CA ILE A 62 21.51 0.07 7.73
C ILE A 62 22.79 -0.73 7.43
N ASP A 63 23.71 -0.82 8.39
CA ASP A 63 24.93 -1.64 8.23
C ASP A 63 24.60 -3.12 8.06
N LYS A 64 23.62 -3.63 8.81
CA LYS A 64 23.09 -4.98 8.63
C LYS A 64 22.47 -5.17 7.26
N PHE A 65 21.65 -4.21 6.82
CA PHE A 65 21.03 -4.23 5.49
C PHE A 65 22.08 -4.27 4.38
N GLU A 66 23.16 -3.47 4.48
CA GLU A 66 24.25 -3.47 3.50
C GLU A 66 24.97 -4.83 3.43
N GLN A 67 25.21 -5.48 4.57
CA GLN A 67 25.98 -6.73 4.65
C GLN A 67 25.16 -7.97 4.30
N GLU A 68 23.88 -7.97 4.66
CA GLU A 68 23.02 -9.16 4.63
C GLU A 68 21.94 -9.07 3.55
N TYR A 69 21.92 -8.02 2.70
CA TYR A 69 20.83 -7.75 1.76
C TYR A 69 20.40 -8.99 0.97
N GLU A 70 21.37 -9.71 0.38
CA GLU A 70 21.13 -10.88 -0.47
C GLU A 70 20.80 -12.16 0.32
N LEU A 71 20.99 -12.17 1.63
CA LEU A 71 20.71 -13.32 2.50
C LEU A 71 19.22 -13.44 2.84
N HIS A 72 18.47 -12.36 2.63
CA HIS A 72 17.05 -12.26 2.98
C HIS A 72 16.24 -11.73 1.80
N SER A 73 14.95 -12.08 1.77
CA SER A 73 14.08 -11.63 0.70
C SER A 73 13.64 -10.17 0.89
N PRO A 74 13.20 -9.47 -0.17
CA PRO A 74 12.61 -8.13 -0.06
C PRO A 74 11.49 -8.00 0.99
N VAL A 75 10.58 -8.96 1.07
CA VAL A 75 9.51 -9.04 2.08
C VAL A 75 10.07 -9.14 3.50
N TRP A 76 11.11 -9.95 3.71
CA TRP A 76 11.77 -10.05 5.01
C TRP A 76 12.34 -8.69 5.43
N TRP A 77 13.03 -8.00 4.52
CA TRP A 77 13.56 -6.66 4.78
C TRP A 77 12.48 -5.61 4.98
N TYR A 78 11.35 -5.72 4.27
CA TYR A 78 10.23 -4.81 4.41
C TYR A 78 9.51 -4.99 5.77
N THR A 79 9.48 -6.20 6.31
CA THR A 79 8.84 -6.51 7.61
C THR A 79 9.81 -6.40 8.79
N TYR A 80 11.12 -6.38 8.54
CA TYR A 80 12.14 -6.16 9.55
C TYR A 80 11.95 -4.79 10.24
N ALA A 81 11.98 -4.78 11.57
CA ALA A 81 11.90 -3.56 12.35
C ALA A 81 13.14 -2.68 12.10
N GLY A 82 12.96 -1.57 11.39
CA GLY A 82 14.03 -0.61 11.10
C GLY A 82 13.63 0.43 10.07
N PHE A 83 14.62 1.09 9.47
CA PHE A 83 14.44 2.25 8.62
C PHE A 83 13.57 2.03 7.37
N LEU A 84 13.61 0.82 6.79
CA LEU A 84 13.13 0.59 5.44
C LEU A 84 11.61 0.74 5.30
N TYR A 85 10.85 0.09 6.18
CA TYR A 85 9.40 0.20 6.24
C TYR A 85 8.89 1.64 6.44
N PRO A 86 9.30 2.38 7.50
CA PRO A 86 8.81 3.73 7.75
C PRO A 86 9.28 4.72 6.68
N MET A 87 10.53 4.63 6.19
CA MET A 87 11.03 5.48 5.10
C MET A 87 10.21 5.27 3.83
N LEU A 88 10.06 4.00 3.39
CA LEU A 88 9.34 3.69 2.16
C LEU A 88 7.88 4.13 2.21
N ASN A 89 7.18 3.75 3.29
CA ASN A 89 5.76 4.08 3.44
C ASN A 89 5.53 5.59 3.63
N ARG A 90 6.45 6.31 4.27
CA ARG A 90 6.36 7.78 4.35
C ARG A 90 6.53 8.39 2.96
N ALA A 91 7.57 7.99 2.23
CA ALA A 91 7.87 8.53 0.91
C ALA A 91 6.71 8.32 -0.06
N LEU A 92 6.12 7.12 -0.10
CA LEU A 92 4.94 6.82 -0.93
C LEU A 92 3.69 7.62 -0.53
N ARG A 93 3.45 7.82 0.78
CA ARG A 93 2.31 8.62 1.26
C ARG A 93 2.46 10.11 0.96
N ALA A 94 3.67 10.64 1.11
CA ALA A 94 4.01 12.04 0.89
C ALA A 94 4.40 12.36 -0.56
N GLN A 95 4.48 11.34 -1.42
CA GLN A 95 4.94 11.46 -2.81
C GLN A 95 6.32 12.11 -2.92
N GLU A 96 7.24 11.76 -2.00
CA GLU A 96 8.63 12.23 -1.99
C GLU A 96 9.41 11.58 -3.14
N LEU A 97 9.34 12.19 -4.33
CA LEU A 97 9.90 11.63 -5.57
C LEU A 97 11.35 11.20 -5.42
N ASP A 98 12.23 12.05 -4.89
CA ASP A 98 13.66 11.73 -4.73
C ASP A 98 13.88 10.46 -3.90
N THR A 99 13.16 10.34 -2.77
CA THR A 99 13.22 9.15 -1.91
C THR A 99 12.66 7.92 -2.64
N ILE A 100 11.54 8.06 -3.35
CA ILE A 100 10.92 6.96 -4.12
C ILE A 100 11.88 6.47 -5.21
N LEU A 101 12.53 7.36 -5.96
CA LEU A 101 13.50 7.02 -6.99
C LEU A 101 14.70 6.30 -6.38
N MET A 102 15.19 6.77 -5.24
CA MET A 102 16.32 6.14 -4.56
C MET A 102 16.00 4.73 -4.05
N MET A 103 14.75 4.51 -3.66
CA MET A 103 14.23 3.21 -3.23
C MET A 103 13.66 2.37 -4.40
N GLY A 104 13.70 2.87 -5.64
CA GLY A 104 12.97 2.30 -6.78
C GLY A 104 13.30 0.84 -7.06
N PHE A 105 14.57 0.45 -6.96
CA PHE A 105 14.97 -0.96 -7.13
C PHE A 105 14.36 -1.86 -6.04
N PHE A 106 14.30 -1.38 -4.80
CA PHE A 106 13.73 -2.14 -3.68
C PHE A 106 12.21 -2.23 -3.80
N ILE A 107 11.54 -1.13 -4.20
CA ILE A 107 10.10 -1.11 -4.49
C ILE A 107 9.76 -2.17 -5.54
N ARG A 108 10.55 -2.23 -6.62
CA ARG A 108 10.38 -3.26 -7.65
C ARG A 108 10.63 -4.67 -7.10
N ALA A 109 11.71 -4.87 -6.35
CA ALA A 109 12.03 -6.18 -5.78
C ALA A 109 10.90 -6.69 -4.87
N LEU A 110 10.33 -5.81 -4.05
CA LEU A 110 9.18 -6.11 -3.20
C LEU A 110 7.93 -6.41 -4.02
N HIS A 111 7.65 -5.63 -5.07
CA HIS A 111 6.53 -5.85 -5.98
C HIS A 111 6.60 -7.22 -6.65
N VAL A 112 7.76 -7.57 -7.22
CA VAL A 112 8.00 -8.86 -7.87
C VAL A 112 7.85 -10.01 -6.89
N GLN A 113 8.35 -9.87 -5.65
CA GLN A 113 8.21 -10.93 -4.66
C GLN A 113 6.75 -11.16 -4.28
N ILE A 114 5.96 -10.10 -4.10
CA ILE A 114 4.52 -10.23 -3.79
C ILE A 114 3.78 -10.93 -4.94
N GLU A 115 4.10 -10.62 -6.20
CA GLU A 115 3.51 -11.29 -7.37
C GLU A 115 3.87 -12.79 -7.42
N GLN A 116 5.12 -13.14 -7.11
CA GLN A 116 5.57 -14.54 -7.03
C GLN A 116 4.80 -15.32 -5.95
N LEU A 117 4.76 -14.77 -4.73
CA LEU A 117 4.01 -15.37 -3.62
C LEU A 117 2.51 -15.49 -3.93
N HIS A 118 1.95 -14.49 -4.61
CA HIS A 118 0.56 -14.53 -5.06
C HIS A 118 0.29 -15.65 -6.08
N ALA A 119 1.21 -15.88 -7.01
CA ALA A 119 1.10 -16.97 -7.98
C ALA A 119 1.23 -18.35 -7.30
N GLU A 120 2.18 -18.48 -6.37
CA GLU A 120 2.41 -19.72 -5.61
C GLU A 120 1.18 -20.10 -4.77
N GLN A 121 0.63 -19.16 -3.99
CA GLN A 121 -0.55 -19.41 -3.16
C GLN A 121 -1.84 -19.65 -3.98
N SER A 122 -1.91 -19.19 -5.23
CA SER A 122 -3.07 -19.38 -6.10
C SER A 122 -3.16 -20.82 -6.64
N ASN A 123 -2.02 -21.50 -6.81
CA ASN A 123 -1.98 -22.88 -7.29
C ASN A 123 -2.53 -23.88 -6.26
N ASP A 124 -2.48 -23.54 -4.96
CA ASP A 124 -2.90 -24.40 -3.85
C ASP A 124 -4.32 -24.12 -3.33
N ARG A 125 -5.04 -23.12 -3.87
CA ARG A 125 -6.32 -22.67 -3.31
C ARG A 125 -7.53 -23.01 -4.16
N HIS A 126 -8.56 -23.53 -3.49
CA HIS A 126 -9.95 -23.35 -3.93
C HIS A 126 -10.32 -21.87 -3.81
N VAL A 127 -11.17 -21.36 -4.72
CA VAL A 127 -11.69 -19.97 -4.67
C VAL A 127 -12.25 -19.70 -3.28
N GLN A 128 -11.68 -18.70 -2.60
CA GLN A 128 -12.06 -18.35 -1.24
C GLN A 128 -12.33 -16.84 -1.14
N VAL A 129 -13.50 -16.51 -0.61
CA VAL A 129 -13.80 -15.18 -0.12
C VAL A 129 -13.43 -15.13 1.36
N PHE A 130 -12.59 -14.18 1.74
CA PHE A 130 -12.15 -14.02 3.12
C PHE A 130 -12.03 -12.54 3.50
N THR A 131 -11.84 -12.28 4.79
CA THR A 131 -11.76 -10.91 5.33
C THR A 131 -10.43 -10.69 6.02
N VAL A 132 -9.85 -9.51 5.79
CA VAL A 132 -8.72 -8.99 6.55
C VAL A 132 -9.05 -7.61 7.12
N TYR A 133 -8.21 -7.16 8.03
CA TYR A 133 -8.40 -5.93 8.77
C TYR A 133 -7.16 -5.06 8.71
N ARG A 134 -7.37 -3.76 8.76
CA ARG A 134 -6.31 -2.75 8.92
C ARG A 134 -6.84 -1.67 9.85
N GLY A 135 -6.18 -1.48 11.00
CA GLY A 135 -6.50 -0.37 11.89
C GLY A 135 -5.50 0.77 11.76
N GLN A 136 -6.00 2.01 11.77
CA GLN A 136 -5.16 3.20 11.83
C GLN A 136 -5.92 4.41 12.34
N ARG A 137 -5.18 5.44 12.70
CA ARG A 137 -5.73 6.79 12.89
C ARG A 137 -5.56 7.59 11.60
N MET A 138 -6.52 8.44 11.28
CA MET A 138 -6.43 9.40 10.18
C MET A 138 -7.02 10.74 10.59
N SER A 139 -6.71 11.80 9.85
CA SER A 139 -7.30 13.10 10.13
C SER A 139 -8.81 13.07 9.92
N ASN A 140 -9.53 13.87 10.70
CA ASN A 140 -10.97 14.04 10.53
C ASN A 140 -11.31 14.53 9.10
N THR A 141 -10.42 15.32 8.49
CA THR A 141 -10.58 15.80 7.12
C THR A 141 -10.46 14.68 6.08
N GLU A 142 -9.53 13.73 6.24
CA GLU A 142 -9.41 12.57 5.37
C GLU A 142 -10.60 11.62 5.57
N PHE A 143 -11.01 11.40 6.82
CA PHE A 143 -12.18 10.58 7.14
C PHE A 143 -13.47 11.11 6.51
N GLU A 144 -13.74 12.41 6.64
CA GLU A 144 -14.94 13.03 6.05
C GLU A 144 -14.93 12.97 4.51
N LYS A 145 -13.76 12.97 3.86
CA LYS A 145 -13.64 12.71 2.42
C LYS A 145 -14.07 11.28 2.08
N ILE A 146 -13.61 10.28 2.83
CA ILE A 146 -14.00 8.88 2.61
C ILE A 146 -15.51 8.70 2.81
N LYS A 147 -16.05 9.30 3.88
CA LYS A 147 -17.48 9.23 4.22
C LYS A 147 -18.39 9.80 3.13
N LYS A 148 -18.01 10.91 2.52
CA LYS A 148 -18.74 11.51 1.38
C LYS A 148 -18.61 10.72 0.09
N SER A 149 -17.60 9.87 -0.01
CA SER A 149 -17.31 9.03 -1.18
C SER A 149 -17.75 7.58 -1.01
N GLN A 150 -18.69 7.30 -0.10
CA GLN A 150 -19.29 5.97 0.02
C GLN A 150 -19.84 5.49 -1.33
N GLY A 151 -19.56 4.24 -1.69
CA GLY A 151 -19.82 3.68 -3.03
C GLY A 151 -18.75 4.01 -4.08
N GLY A 152 -17.80 4.91 -3.77
CA GLY A 152 -16.67 5.28 -4.62
C GLY A 152 -15.49 4.30 -4.51
N LEU A 153 -14.36 4.66 -5.13
CA LEU A 153 -13.12 3.90 -5.06
C LEU A 153 -12.15 4.52 -4.05
N LEU A 154 -11.37 3.69 -3.39
CA LEU A 154 -10.28 4.06 -2.51
C LEU A 154 -9.05 3.25 -2.88
N SER A 155 -7.88 3.90 -2.95
CA SER A 155 -6.60 3.20 -3.09
C SER A 155 -5.61 3.61 -2.01
N PHE A 156 -4.76 2.65 -1.64
CA PHE A 156 -3.62 2.91 -0.77
C PHE A 156 -2.38 3.20 -1.62
N ASN A 157 -1.75 4.33 -1.37
CA ASN A 157 -0.62 4.84 -2.16
C ASN A 157 0.67 4.06 -1.87
N ASN A 158 0.71 3.36 -0.74
CA ASN A 158 1.80 2.53 -0.27
C ASN A 158 1.39 1.05 -0.28
N PHE A 159 2.36 0.16 -0.05
CA PHE A 159 2.06 -1.24 0.25
C PHE A 159 1.15 -1.31 1.47
N LEU A 160 0.10 -2.12 1.38
CA LEU A 160 -0.92 -2.20 2.42
C LEU A 160 -0.73 -3.49 3.20
N SER A 161 -0.22 -3.36 4.42
CA SER A 161 -0.13 -4.43 5.41
C SER A 161 -1.48 -4.60 6.12
N THR A 162 -1.98 -5.82 6.22
CA THR A 162 -3.26 -6.15 6.84
C THR A 162 -3.13 -7.42 7.68
N SER A 163 -4.06 -7.65 8.59
CA SER A 163 -4.10 -8.87 9.41
C SER A 163 -5.43 -9.59 9.24
N ILE A 164 -5.38 -10.93 9.22
CA ILE A 164 -6.59 -11.75 9.37
C ILE A 164 -7.18 -11.60 10.77
N ASP A 165 -6.34 -11.27 11.75
CA ASP A 165 -6.76 -11.03 13.13
C ASP A 165 -7.34 -9.61 13.29
N ARG A 166 -8.64 -9.56 13.55
CA ARG A 166 -9.38 -8.32 13.77
C ARG A 166 -8.84 -7.55 14.97
N ASP A 167 -8.52 -8.24 16.06
CA ASP A 167 -8.21 -7.59 17.34
C ASP A 167 -6.82 -6.94 17.28
N VAL A 168 -5.85 -7.59 16.62
CA VAL A 168 -4.55 -6.98 16.29
C VAL A 168 -4.76 -5.67 15.54
N SER A 169 -5.61 -5.66 14.51
CA SER A 169 -5.90 -4.44 13.75
C SER A 169 -6.64 -3.41 14.58
N PHE A 170 -7.60 -3.83 15.41
CA PHE A 170 -8.38 -2.93 16.26
C PHE A 170 -7.51 -2.15 17.24
N LEU A 171 -6.46 -2.76 17.81
CA LEU A 171 -5.50 -2.07 18.68
C LEU A 171 -4.84 -0.86 18.00
N PHE A 172 -4.52 -0.95 16.71
CA PHE A 172 -3.97 0.19 15.95
C PHE A 172 -5.01 1.30 15.73
N ALA A 173 -6.29 0.93 15.54
CA ALA A 173 -7.38 1.89 15.39
C ALA A 173 -7.72 2.60 16.72
N GLU A 174 -7.67 1.87 17.83
CA GLU A 174 -7.98 2.36 19.18
C GLU A 174 -6.83 3.16 19.80
N SER A 175 -5.58 2.95 19.34
CA SER A 175 -4.35 3.50 19.94
C SER A 175 -4.52 4.89 20.56
N ASN A 176 -4.20 4.98 21.87
CA ASN A 176 -4.62 6.00 22.87
C ASN A 176 -4.16 7.46 22.67
N GLY A 177 -4.01 7.95 21.44
CA GLY A 177 -3.82 9.37 21.19
C GLY A 177 -5.12 10.13 21.47
N MET A 178 -5.18 10.91 22.55
CA MET A 178 -6.21 11.94 22.77
C MET A 178 -6.03 13.12 21.79
N ASN A 179 -5.85 12.84 20.50
CA ASN A 179 -5.85 13.85 19.48
C ASN A 179 -7.27 13.96 18.91
N PRO A 180 -8.03 15.02 19.24
CA PRO A 180 -9.39 15.22 18.75
C PRO A 180 -9.46 15.41 17.23
N ASP A 181 -8.34 15.73 16.57
CA ASP A 181 -8.26 15.92 15.12
C ASP A 181 -8.07 14.59 14.36
N LEU A 182 -7.93 13.48 15.09
CA LEU A 182 -7.74 12.15 14.52
C LEU A 182 -8.90 11.22 14.87
N THR A 183 -9.47 10.57 13.85
CA THR A 183 -10.46 9.51 13.98
C THR A 183 -9.79 8.14 13.89
N GLY A 184 -10.13 7.22 14.79
CA GLY A 184 -9.73 5.81 14.71
C GLY A 184 -10.57 5.08 13.67
N ILE A 185 -9.91 4.37 12.76
CA ILE A 185 -10.54 3.64 11.66
C ILE A 185 -10.10 2.18 11.68
N LEU A 186 -11.06 1.27 11.66
CA LEU A 186 -10.86 -0.14 11.33
C LEU A 186 -11.41 -0.39 9.92
N PHE A 187 -10.51 -0.57 8.95
CA PHE A 187 -10.91 -1.09 7.65
C PHE A 187 -11.20 -2.58 7.77
N LYS A 188 -12.36 -3.00 7.27
CA LYS A 188 -12.74 -4.41 7.09
C LYS A 188 -12.73 -4.68 5.60
N ILE A 189 -11.76 -5.45 5.12
CA ILE A 189 -11.49 -5.63 3.70
C ILE A 189 -11.90 -7.03 3.27
N ILE A 190 -12.84 -7.12 2.34
CA ILE A 190 -13.32 -8.35 1.75
C ILE A 190 -12.50 -8.63 0.49
N ILE A 191 -11.91 -9.83 0.43
CA ILE A 191 -11.05 -10.29 -0.65
C ILE A 191 -11.71 -11.49 -1.29
N ASP A 192 -11.83 -11.47 -2.62
CA ASP A 192 -12.13 -12.64 -3.43
C ASP A 192 -10.82 -13.10 -4.09
N SER A 193 -10.33 -14.28 -3.69
CA SER A 193 -9.06 -14.81 -4.19
C SER A 193 -9.11 -15.24 -5.66
N SER A 194 -10.29 -15.25 -6.31
CA SER A 194 -10.39 -15.48 -7.76
C SER A 194 -9.97 -14.26 -8.61
N ILE A 195 -9.82 -13.09 -7.98
CA ILE A 195 -9.36 -11.86 -8.64
C ILE A 195 -7.83 -11.92 -8.81
N SER A 196 -7.38 -12.48 -9.92
CA SER A 196 -5.95 -12.58 -10.24
C SER A 196 -5.31 -11.25 -10.66
N SER A 197 -6.12 -10.24 -11.00
CA SER A 197 -5.64 -8.93 -11.46
C SER A 197 -4.99 -8.10 -10.35
N THR A 198 -5.15 -8.51 -9.09
CA THR A 198 -4.74 -7.71 -7.93
C THR A 198 -3.92 -8.56 -6.93
N PRO A 199 -2.60 -8.67 -7.15
CA PRO A 199 -1.73 -9.49 -6.32
C PRO A 199 -1.67 -9.07 -4.85
N PHE A 200 -1.57 -10.07 -3.99
CA PHE A 200 -1.32 -9.96 -2.55
C PHE A 200 -0.57 -11.20 -2.07
N ALA A 201 0.21 -11.06 -0.99
CA ALA A 201 1.00 -12.14 -0.43
C ALA A 201 0.61 -12.40 1.03
N LEU A 202 0.41 -13.67 1.39
CA LEU A 202 0.42 -14.12 2.78
C LEU A 202 1.87 -14.20 3.24
N LEU A 203 2.22 -13.53 4.35
CA LEU A 203 3.62 -13.37 4.70
C LEU A 203 4.16 -14.45 5.66
N ASN A 204 3.31 -15.34 6.17
CA ASN A 204 3.60 -16.44 7.10
C ASN A 204 5.10 -16.77 7.25
N ASN A 205 5.68 -17.56 6.35
CA ASN A 205 7.06 -18.07 6.49
C ASN A 205 8.14 -17.21 5.79
N VAL A 206 7.79 -16.04 5.26
CA VAL A 206 8.70 -15.18 4.49
C VAL A 206 8.95 -13.82 5.15
N SER A 207 8.11 -13.43 6.10
CA SER A 207 8.33 -12.22 6.91
C SER A 207 9.49 -12.40 7.90
N HIS A 208 9.99 -11.29 8.43
CA HIS A 208 10.93 -11.32 9.55
C HIS A 208 10.35 -12.02 10.79
N TYR A 209 9.04 -11.88 11.01
CA TYR A 209 8.33 -12.42 12.17
C TYR A 209 7.89 -13.88 11.98
N ASN A 210 8.15 -14.49 10.82
CA ASN A 210 7.68 -15.83 10.46
C ASN A 210 6.17 -15.99 10.78
N ASP A 211 5.75 -17.20 11.16
CA ASP A 211 4.34 -17.55 11.35
C ASP A 211 3.67 -16.89 12.57
N SER A 212 4.37 -16.01 13.30
CA SER A 212 3.81 -15.33 14.47
C SER A 212 2.78 -14.27 14.10
N GLU A 213 2.83 -13.74 12.88
CA GLU A 213 1.88 -12.75 12.35
C GLU A 213 1.10 -13.32 11.17
N LYS A 214 -0.23 -13.14 11.19
CA LYS A 214 -1.12 -13.53 10.08
C LYS A 214 -1.26 -12.38 9.09
N GLU A 215 -0.13 -11.86 8.64
CA GLU A 215 -0.06 -10.67 7.79
C GLU A 215 -0.36 -11.02 6.32
N ILE A 216 -1.16 -10.16 5.69
CA ILE A 216 -1.33 -10.12 4.24
C ILE A 216 -0.88 -8.77 3.73
N LEU A 217 0.04 -8.79 2.77
CA LEU A 217 0.60 -7.60 2.14
C LEU A 217 0.08 -7.44 0.72
N PHE A 218 -0.49 -6.27 0.43
CA PHE A 218 -0.91 -5.89 -0.91
C PHE A 218 0.10 -4.96 -1.56
N LEU A 219 0.13 -5.02 -2.89
CA LEU A 219 0.87 -4.06 -3.70
C LEU A 219 0.37 -2.63 -3.49
N MET A 220 1.27 -1.67 -3.72
CA MET A 220 0.89 -0.26 -3.81
C MET A 220 -0.16 -0.03 -4.91
N HIS A 221 -0.99 0.99 -4.72
CA HIS A 221 -2.10 1.32 -5.61
C HIS A 221 -3.12 0.17 -5.79
N THR A 222 -3.28 -0.67 -4.76
CA THR A 222 -4.42 -1.60 -4.71
C THR A 222 -5.71 -0.80 -4.51
N VAL A 223 -6.72 -1.06 -5.35
CA VAL A 223 -7.99 -0.32 -5.39
C VAL A 223 -9.12 -1.13 -4.76
N PHE A 224 -9.94 -0.46 -3.96
CA PHE A 224 -11.07 -1.00 -3.24
C PHE A 224 -12.33 -0.17 -3.48
N ARG A 225 -13.51 -0.80 -3.44
CA ARG A 225 -14.80 -0.11 -3.38
C ARG A 225 -15.13 0.20 -1.93
N ILE A 226 -15.51 1.45 -1.64
CA ILE A 226 -15.97 1.88 -0.33
C ILE A 226 -17.41 1.39 -0.13
N GLY A 227 -17.60 0.50 0.84
CA GLY A 227 -18.90 -0.05 1.24
C GLY A 227 -19.52 0.70 2.42
N GLU A 228 -20.11 -0.04 3.34
CA GLU A 228 -20.74 0.53 4.54
C GLU A 228 -19.72 1.22 5.46
N ILE A 229 -20.11 2.37 6.01
CA ILE A 229 -19.34 3.11 7.01
C ILE A 229 -20.19 3.23 8.28
N LYS A 230 -19.70 2.69 9.40
CA LYS A 230 -20.46 2.66 10.66
C LYS A 230 -19.59 2.82 11.89
N ARG A 231 -20.16 3.30 12.98
CA ARG A 231 -19.48 3.32 14.30
C ARG A 231 -19.48 1.91 14.88
N LEU A 232 -18.35 1.49 15.46
CA LEU A 232 -18.23 0.18 16.10
C LEU A 232 -18.73 0.20 17.54
N ASN A 233 -18.43 1.26 18.29
CA ASN A 233 -18.72 1.37 19.71
C ASN A 233 -19.44 2.69 20.01
N ASN A 234 -20.22 2.71 21.09
CA ASN A 234 -20.94 3.90 21.57
C ASN A 234 -20.02 5.01 22.11
N SER A 235 -18.71 4.76 22.24
CA SER A 235 -17.72 5.73 22.71
C SER A 235 -17.16 6.64 21.60
N ASP A 236 -17.73 6.62 20.40
CA ASP A 236 -17.42 7.49 19.24
C ASP A 236 -15.98 7.45 18.69
N GLN A 237 -15.09 6.64 19.25
CA GLN A 237 -13.66 6.72 18.95
C GLN A 237 -13.22 5.92 17.72
N VAL A 238 -13.96 4.86 17.35
CA VAL A 238 -13.58 3.98 16.23
C VAL A 238 -14.74 3.76 15.26
N TRP A 239 -14.48 4.05 13.99
CA TRP A 239 -15.36 3.72 12.87
C TRP A 239 -14.85 2.49 12.12
N GLN A 240 -15.78 1.68 11.62
CA GLN A 240 -15.52 0.66 10.63
C GLN A 240 -15.83 1.19 9.23
N ILE A 241 -14.95 0.90 8.28
CA ILE A 241 -15.15 1.14 6.86
C ILE A 241 -15.01 -0.19 6.15
N ASP A 242 -16.09 -0.67 5.54
CA ASP A 242 -16.08 -1.89 4.75
C ASP A 242 -15.49 -1.56 3.36
N LEU A 243 -14.51 -2.35 2.94
CA LEU A 243 -13.84 -2.25 1.64
C LEU A 243 -13.98 -3.57 0.90
N THR A 244 -14.22 -3.53 -0.40
CA THR A 244 -14.20 -4.72 -1.27
C THR A 244 -13.09 -4.61 -2.29
N LEU A 245 -12.25 -5.62 -2.41
CA LEU A 245 -11.17 -5.65 -3.40
C LEU A 245 -11.75 -5.59 -4.82
N MET A 246 -11.21 -4.70 -5.64
CA MET A 246 -11.67 -4.55 -7.03
C MET A 246 -10.79 -5.32 -8.01
N SER A 247 -11.45 -5.85 -9.03
CA SER A 247 -10.79 -6.41 -10.22
C SER A 247 -10.68 -5.36 -11.31
N ASP A 248 -9.78 -5.60 -12.26
CA ASP A 248 -9.65 -4.83 -13.50
C ASP A 248 -10.92 -4.84 -14.38
N LYS A 249 -11.89 -5.72 -14.10
CA LYS A 249 -13.18 -5.80 -14.78
C LYS A 249 -14.22 -4.82 -14.24
N ASP A 250 -13.95 -4.13 -13.13
CA ASP A 250 -14.85 -3.08 -12.65
C ASP A 250 -14.91 -1.95 -13.69
N GLN A 251 -16.12 -1.59 -14.11
CA GLN A 251 -16.33 -0.66 -15.21
C GLN A 251 -15.77 0.74 -14.91
N GLN A 252 -15.89 1.21 -13.66
CA GLN A 252 -15.39 2.53 -13.27
C GLN A 252 -13.86 2.52 -13.24
N LEU A 253 -13.26 1.49 -12.64
CA LEU A 253 -11.82 1.33 -12.57
C LEU A 253 -11.20 1.17 -13.97
N SER A 254 -11.78 0.31 -14.81
CA SER A 254 -11.32 0.08 -16.18
C SER A 254 -11.35 1.36 -17.02
N ALA A 255 -12.46 2.12 -16.97
CA ALA A 255 -12.57 3.41 -17.66
C ALA A 255 -11.52 4.42 -17.16
N LEU A 256 -11.30 4.48 -15.85
CA LEU A 256 -10.31 5.38 -15.24
C LEU A 256 -8.88 5.02 -15.65
N THR A 257 -8.52 3.73 -15.57
CA THR A 257 -7.20 3.25 -16.00
C THR A 257 -6.97 3.50 -17.49
N GLN A 258 -7.99 3.31 -18.33
CA GLN A 258 -7.89 3.58 -19.77
C GLN A 258 -7.67 5.06 -20.05
N LEU A 259 -8.41 5.95 -19.38
CA LEU A 259 -8.25 7.40 -19.51
C LEU A 259 -6.83 7.85 -19.15
N ILE A 260 -6.30 7.39 -18.01
CA ILE A 260 -4.92 7.72 -17.58
C ILE A 260 -3.89 7.22 -18.61
N ARG A 261 -4.09 6.01 -19.14
CA ARG A 261 -3.20 5.46 -20.17
C ARG A 261 -3.24 6.30 -21.44
N ASP A 262 -4.40 6.71 -21.91
CA ASP A 262 -4.57 7.47 -23.15
C ASP A 262 -3.88 8.84 -23.08
N GLU A 263 -3.95 9.51 -21.94
CA GLU A 263 -3.28 10.80 -21.70
C GLU A 263 -1.75 10.69 -21.57
N THR A 264 -1.23 9.52 -21.19
CA THR A 264 0.20 9.35 -20.89
C THR A 264 0.97 8.50 -21.90
N ARG A 265 0.33 8.08 -23.00
CA ARG A 265 0.94 7.17 -24.01
C ARG A 265 2.22 7.72 -24.63
N GLU A 266 2.35 9.03 -24.78
CA GLU A 266 3.47 9.66 -25.49
C GLU A 266 4.72 9.89 -24.61
N LEU A 267 4.63 9.68 -23.30
CA LEU A 267 5.72 9.92 -22.35
C LEU A 267 6.43 8.60 -22.00
N PRO A 268 7.76 8.49 -22.13
CA PRO A 268 8.50 7.30 -21.71
C PRO A 268 8.83 7.34 -20.21
N GLY A 269 8.54 6.26 -19.50
CA GLY A 269 9.08 5.99 -18.17
C GLY A 269 8.89 7.08 -17.13
N ILE A 270 9.98 7.44 -16.44
CA ILE A 270 10.00 8.48 -15.40
C ILE A 270 9.44 9.83 -15.86
N HIS A 271 9.47 10.13 -17.17
CA HIS A 271 8.90 11.38 -17.71
C HIS A 271 7.37 11.44 -17.64
N ARG A 272 6.71 10.37 -17.16
CA ARG A 272 5.28 10.36 -16.83
C ARG A 272 4.96 10.93 -15.44
N LEU A 273 5.95 11.04 -14.53
CA LEU A 273 5.78 11.59 -13.17
C LEU A 273 6.15 13.08 -13.13
#